data_AF-A0A0J5X1Z7-F1
#
_entry.id   AF-A0A0J5X1Z7-F1
#
_cell.length_a   1.000
_cell.length_b   1.000
_cell.length_c   1.000
_cell.angle_alpha   90.00
_cell.angle_beta   90.00
_cell.angle_gamma   90.00
#
_symmetry.space_group_name_H-M   'P 1'
#
loop_
_entity.id
_entity.type
_entity.pdbx_description
1 polymer ?
#
loop_
_entity_poly.entity_id
_entity_poly.type
_entity_poly.pdbx_seq_one_letter_code
_entity_poly.pdbx_strand_id
1 'polypeptide(L)' 'MTTKEDLAALPQQELLRVAMDRLGMTRAEFAARLCIAVRTLDKWLLPADSPDSRSMPDMGRAYVLEILQWQKMRKPA' A
#
# COMPACT_ATOMS: atom_id res chain seq x y z
N MET A 1 8.75 16.77 3.43
CA MET A 1 7.34 16.31 3.56
C MET A 1 7.02 15.51 2.30
N THR A 2 6.73 14.21 2.38
CA THR A 2 6.31 13.43 1.19
C THR A 2 4.89 13.83 0.77
N THR A 3 4.70 14.20 -0.49
CA THR A 3 3.38 14.54 -1.04
C THR A 3 2.64 13.29 -1.54
N LYS A 4 1.38 13.46 -2.00
CA LYS A 4 0.63 12.37 -2.62
C LYS A 4 1.26 11.96 -3.94
N GLU A 5 1.75 12.94 -4.71
CA GLU A 5 2.40 12.74 -6.00
C GLU A 5 3.68 11.91 -5.83
N ASP A 6 4.49 12.20 -4.81
CA ASP A 6 5.69 11.41 -4.50
C ASP A 6 5.34 9.93 -4.24
N LEU A 7 4.29 9.67 -3.44
CA LEU A 7 3.81 8.31 -3.17
C LEU A 7 3.23 7.64 -4.43
N ALA A 8 2.57 8.41 -5.29
CA ALA A 8 1.99 7.93 -6.53
C ALA A 8 3.04 7.60 -7.60
N ALA A 9 4.27 8.09 -7.48
CA ALA A 9 5.39 7.71 -8.34
C ALA A 9 6.12 6.43 -7.88
N LEU A 10 5.92 5.99 -6.62
CA LEU A 10 6.62 4.84 -6.07
C LEU A 10 6.25 3.52 -6.79
N PRO A 11 7.21 2.60 -6.97
CA PRO A 11 6.92 1.22 -7.33
C PRO A 11 5.89 0.61 -6.38
N GLN A 12 5.05 -0.30 -6.89
CA GLN A 12 3.99 -0.94 -6.12
C GLN A 12 4.46 -1.50 -4.77
N GLN A 13 5.55 -2.27 -4.77
CA GLN A 13 6.07 -2.91 -3.57
C GLN A 13 6.49 -1.87 -2.53
N GLU A 14 7.11 -0.78 -2.99
CA GLU A 14 7.56 0.30 -2.12
C GLU A 14 6.37 1.08 -1.55
N LEU A 15 5.39 1.43 -2.38
CA LEU A 15 4.15 2.06 -1.93
C LEU A 15 3.46 1.23 -0.84
N LEU A 16 3.33 -0.09 -1.04
CA LEU A 16 2.68 -0.97 -0.08
C LEU A 16 3.48 -1.07 1.24
N ARG A 17 4.81 -1.12 1.18
CA ARG A 17 5.67 -1.12 2.39
C ARG A 17 5.57 0.19 3.15
N VAL A 18 5.65 1.33 2.46
CA VAL A 18 5.46 2.65 3.05
C VAL A 18 4.08 2.78 3.66
N ALA A 19 3.05 2.22 3.00
CA ALA A 19 1.69 2.26 3.52
C ALA A 19 1.57 1.49 4.85
N MET A 20 2.07 0.26 4.91
CA MET A 20 2.06 -0.54 6.13
C MET A 20 2.82 0.15 7.27
N ASP A 21 4.01 0.70 6.98
CA ASP A 21 4.84 1.42 7.94
C ASP A 21 4.13 2.66 8.52
N ARG A 22 3.61 3.53 7.64
CA ARG A 22 2.91 4.76 8.07
C ARG A 22 1.63 4.50 8.83
N LEU A 23 0.96 3.38 8.55
CA LEU A 23 -0.27 2.98 9.22
C LEU A 23 -0.02 2.16 10.50
N GLY A 24 1.22 1.75 10.75
CA GLY A 24 1.56 0.84 11.85
C GLY A 24 0.85 -0.51 11.74
N MET A 25 0.60 -0.99 10.51
CA MET A 25 -0.16 -2.21 10.25
C MET A 25 0.75 -3.35 9.83
N THR A 26 0.46 -4.55 10.33
CA THR A 26 1.00 -5.80 9.81
C THR A 26 0.43 -6.09 8.40
N ARG A 27 1.02 -7.06 7.69
CA ARG A 27 0.48 -7.52 6.39
C ARG A 27 -0.96 -8.02 6.50
N ALA A 28 -1.29 -8.73 7.58
CA ALA A 28 -2.63 -9.28 7.78
C ALA A 28 -3.67 -8.16 7.98
N GLU A 29 -3.35 -7.19 8.84
CA GLU A 29 -4.22 -6.03 9.09
C GLU A 29 -4.38 -5.17 7.85
N PHE A 30 -3.29 -4.92 7.12
CA PHE A 30 -3.34 -4.13 5.91
C PHE A 30 -4.13 -4.83 4.79
N ALA A 31 -3.94 -6.14 4.59
CA ALA A 31 -4.74 -6.91 3.64
C ALA A 31 -6.24 -6.89 4.01
N ALA A 32 -6.57 -7.06 5.29
CA ALA A 32 -7.95 -6.95 5.77
C ALA A 32 -8.51 -5.54 5.54
N ARG A 33 -7.70 -4.49 5.77
CA ARG A 33 -8.07 -3.10 5.52
C ARG A 33 -8.36 -2.80 4.05
N LEU A 34 -7.71 -3.51 3.13
CA LEU A 34 -7.92 -3.46 1.68
C LEU A 34 -9.01 -4.43 1.19
N CYS A 35 -9.65 -5.19 2.08
CA CYS A 35 -10.64 -6.23 1.75
C CYS A 35 -10.11 -7.32 0.80
N ILE A 36 -8.82 -7.68 0.91
CA ILE A 36 -8.18 -8.75 0.14
C ILE A 36 -7.63 -9.84 1.05
N ALA A 37 -7.41 -11.03 0.48
CA ALA A 37 -6.69 -12.08 1.19
C ALA A 37 -5.21 -11.69 1.38
N VAL A 38 -4.60 -12.08 2.50
CA VAL A 38 -3.17 -11.81 2.79
C VAL A 38 -2.26 -12.33 1.68
N ARG A 39 -2.55 -13.51 1.13
CA ARG A 39 -1.84 -14.07 -0.03
C ARG A 39 -1.84 -13.17 -1.27
N THR A 40 -2.88 -12.36 -1.47
CA THR A 40 -2.96 -11.40 -2.58
C THR A 40 -1.96 -10.27 -2.33
N LEU A 41 -1.92 -9.74 -1.12
CA LEU A 41 -0.94 -8.73 -0.72
C LEU A 41 0.50 -9.27 -0.81
N ASP A 42 0.73 -10.51 -0.39
CA ASP A 42 2.06 -11.13 -0.50
C ASP A 42 2.53 -11.19 -1.95
N LYS A 43 1.65 -11.58 -2.90
CA LYS A 43 1.97 -11.57 -4.34
C LYS A 43 2.23 -10.17 -4.88
N TRP A 44 1.57 -9.15 -4.35
CA TRP A 44 1.83 -7.76 -4.72
C TRP A 44 3.16 -7.22 -4.17
N LEU A 45 3.68 -7.82 -3.09
CA LEU A 45 4.94 -7.46 -2.45
C LEU A 45 6.15 -8.21 -3.01
N LEU A 46 5.92 -9.25 -3.83
CA LEU A 46 6.99 -9.99 -4.48
C LEU A 46 7.79 -9.09 -5.44
N PRO A 47 9.10 -9.34 -5.60
CA PRO A 47 9.92 -8.74 -6.65
C PRO A 47 9.29 -8.90 -8.03
N ALA A 48 9.51 -7.93 -8.93
CA ALA A 48 8.90 -7.91 -10.26
C ALA A 48 9.37 -9.06 -11.17
N ASP A 49 10.54 -9.63 -10.90
CA ASP A 49 11.13 -10.79 -11.58
C ASP A 49 10.60 -12.14 -11.05
N SER A 50 9.81 -12.13 -9.97
CA SER A 50 9.17 -13.35 -9.47
C SER A 50 8.00 -13.78 -10.38
N PRO A 51 7.92 -15.07 -10.77
CA PRO A 51 6.83 -15.58 -11.61
C PRO A 51 5.45 -15.49 -10.93
N ASP A 52 5.43 -15.43 -9.60
CA ASP A 52 4.21 -15.30 -8.80
C ASP A 52 3.83 -13.83 -8.51
N SER A 53 4.66 -12.88 -8.95
CA SER A 53 4.38 -11.46 -8.80
C SER A 53 3.10 -11.09 -9.52
N ARG A 54 2.28 -10.26 -8.85
CA ARG A 54 1.02 -9.77 -9.40
C ARG A 54 0.94 -8.26 -9.28
N SER A 55 0.43 -7.63 -10.33
CA SER A 55 0.12 -6.21 -10.31
C SER A 55 -1.14 -5.94 -9.48
N MET A 56 -1.07 -4.89 -8.67
CA MET A 56 -2.18 -4.30 -7.96
C MET A 56 -3.02 -3.50 -8.97
N PRO A 57 -4.36 -3.67 -8.98
CA PRO A 57 -5.23 -2.85 -9.82
C PRO A 57 -5.16 -1.37 -9.46
N ASP A 58 -5.42 -0.48 -10.43
CA ASP A 58 -5.40 0.97 -10.24
C ASP A 58 -6.33 1.44 -9.11
N MET A 59 -7.51 0.81 -8.98
CA MET A 59 -8.44 1.09 -7.90
C MET A 59 -7.82 0.79 -6.52
N GLY A 60 -7.06 -0.30 -6.40
CA GLY A 60 -6.33 -0.64 -5.17
C GLY A 60 -5.24 0.38 -4.87
N ARG A 61 -4.51 0.83 -5.89
CA ARG A 61 -3.49 1.89 -5.76
C ARG A 61 -4.09 3.20 -5.29
N ALA A 62 -5.17 3.65 -5.93
CA ALA A 62 -5.89 4.86 -5.57
C ALA A 62 -6.36 4.79 -4.11
N TYR A 63 -6.91 3.65 -3.69
CA TYR A 63 -7.37 3.45 -2.32
C TYR A 63 -6.25 3.55 -1.28
N VAL A 64 -5.09 2.95 -1.53
CA VAL A 64 -3.92 3.06 -0.65
C VAL A 64 -3.47 4.51 -0.51
N LEU A 65 -3.37 5.25 -1.62
CA LEU A 65 -2.97 6.66 -1.62
C LEU A 65 -3.98 7.53 -0.87
N GLU A 66 -5.27 7.25 -0.99
CA GLU A 66 -6.31 7.93 -0.21
C GLU A 66 -6.14 7.67 1.28
N ILE A 67 -6.06 6.41 1.73
CA ILE A 67 -5.92 6.09 3.16
C ILE A 67 -4.73 6.83 3.79
N LEU A 68 -3.60 6.92 3.09
CA LEU A 68 -2.42 7.63 3.59
C LEU A 68 -2.61 9.14 3.71
N GLN A 69 -3.36 9.77 2.79
CA GLN A 69 -3.72 11.17 2.92
C GLN A 69 -4.65 11.40 4.11
N TRP A 70 -5.68 10.58 4.26
CA TRP A 70 -6.63 10.68 5.38
C TRP A 70 -5.93 10.50 6.74
N GLN A 71 -4.96 9.61 6.83
CA GLN A 71 -4.19 9.40 8.06
C GLN A 71 -3.29 10.59 8.42
N LYS A 72 -2.68 11.23 7.41
CA LYS A 72 -1.95 12.50 7.61
C LYS A 72 -2.87 13.60 8.15
N MET A 73 -4.12 13.67 7.66
CA MET A 73 -5.11 14.66 8.14
C MET A 73 -5.61 14.33 9.55
N ARG A 74 -5.75 13.05 9.89
CA ARG A 74 -6.28 12.58 11.18
C ARG A 74 -5.30 12.62 12.34
N LYS A 75 -4.04 12.95 12.11
CA LYS A 75 -3.05 13.14 13.18
C LYS A 75 -2.89 14.64 13.47
N PRO A 76 -3.76 15.26 14.30
CA PRO A 76 -3.46 16.57 14.86
C PRO A 76 -2.38 16.42 15.94
N ALA A 77 -1.27 17.14 15.74
CA ALA A 77 -0.11 17.36 16.62
C ALA A 77 0.65 16.11 17.12
#